data_AF-A0AAI9ZBX5-F1
#
_entry.id   AF-A0AAI9ZBX5-F1
#
_cell.length_a   1.000
_cell.length_b   1.000
_cell.length_c   1.000
_cell.angle_alpha   90.00
_cell.angle_beta   90.00
_cell.angle_gamma   90.00
#
_symmetry.space_group_name_H-M   'P 1'
#
loop_
_entity.id
_entity.type
_entity.pdbx_description
1 polymer ?
#
loop_
_entity_poly.entity_id
_entity_poly.type
_entity_poly.pdbx_seq_one_letter_code
_entity_poly.pdbx_strand_id
1 'polypeptide(L)'
;MGIPFDLLPSCGDGWKDGLHFATELRDWTVRYEEEVCKPVATNDQYLRVYVDSALSSLPSFLRTALRNSLGADLGGIVRLSLNAPPSLESPGLPLSTFLALVRNLRKLGLRHLALPRPDSSAVKIVDEALNPETKLYNFGRKSL
;
A
#
# COMPACT_ATOMS: atom_id res chain seq x y z
N MET A 1 3.95 20.21 -1.14
CA MET A 1 3.41 19.68 0.12
C MET A 1 4.42 20.06 1.20
N GLY A 2 4.20 21.17 1.91
CA GLY A 2 5.12 21.68 2.95
C GLY A 2 4.91 20.97 4.28
N ILE A 3 5.00 19.63 4.27
CA ILE A 3 4.82 18.81 5.47
C ILE A 3 6.16 18.79 6.22
N PRO A 4 6.23 19.29 7.46
CA PRO A 4 7.44 19.27 8.25
C PRO A 4 7.81 17.85 8.68
N PHE A 5 9.11 17.54 8.73
CA PHE A 5 9.65 16.26 9.19
C PHE A 5 10.20 16.33 10.62
N ASP A 6 9.87 17.40 11.35
CA ASP A 6 10.42 17.76 12.66
C ASP A 6 10.23 16.67 13.73
N LEU A 7 9.29 15.76 13.52
CA LEU A 7 9.00 14.61 14.38
C LEU A 7 9.96 13.43 14.17
N LEU A 8 10.72 13.44 13.09
CA LEU A 8 11.75 12.46 12.80
C LEU A 8 13.04 12.84 13.56
N PRO A 9 13.56 11.97 14.44
CA PRO A 9 14.81 12.18 15.17
C PRO A 9 15.96 12.84 14.39
N SER A 10 16.18 12.44 13.14
CA SER A 10 17.31 12.90 12.33
C SER A 10 16.99 14.14 11.48
N CYS A 11 15.83 14.78 11.67
CA CYS A 11 15.47 15.98 10.93
C CYS A 11 16.42 17.16 11.20
N GLY A 12 16.95 17.27 12.42
CA GLY A 12 17.87 18.35 12.81
C GLY A 12 19.31 18.15 12.31
N ASP A 13 19.81 16.92 12.40
CA ASP A 13 21.21 16.59 12.04
C ASP A 13 21.36 16.14 10.57
N GLY A 14 20.25 15.83 9.91
CA GLY A 14 20.20 15.26 8.57
C GLY A 14 20.30 13.73 8.55
N TRP A 15 19.77 13.12 7.50
CA TRP A 15 19.87 11.67 7.31
C TRP A 15 21.16 11.27 6.62
N LYS A 16 21.73 10.14 7.05
CA LYS A 16 22.92 9.54 6.41
C LYS A 16 22.70 9.16 4.95
N ASP A 17 21.55 8.56 4.64
CA ASP A 17 21.16 8.13 3.30
C ASP A 17 19.62 7.99 3.20
N GLY A 18 19.12 7.67 2.01
CA GLY A 18 17.69 7.48 1.77
C GLY A 18 17.08 6.27 2.49
N LEU A 19 17.89 5.26 2.83
CA LEU A 19 17.43 4.08 3.57
C LEU A 19 17.21 4.44 5.05
N HIS A 20 18.10 5.25 5.63
CA HIS A 20 17.96 5.79 6.97
C HIS A 20 16.66 6.59 7.09
N PHE A 21 16.42 7.53 6.16
CA PHE A 21 15.17 8.29 6.10
C PHE A 21 13.94 7.38 5.99
N ALA A 22 13.95 6.41 5.08
CA ALA A 22 12.80 5.52 4.85
C ALA A 22 12.50 4.64 6.07
N THR A 23 13.54 4.17 6.77
CA THR A 23 13.41 3.34 7.97
C THR A 23 12.83 4.16 9.12
N GLU A 24 13.35 5.37 9.33
CA GLU A 24 12.89 6.26 10.39
C GLU A 24 11.44 6.71 10.17
N LEU A 25 11.08 7.03 8.92
CA LEU A 25 9.72 7.38 8.55
C LEU A 25 8.76 6.21 8.77
N ARG A 26 9.17 4.98 8.41
CA ARG A 26 8.39 3.77 8.67
C ARG A 26 8.16 3.58 10.18
N ASP A 27 9.22 3.64 10.97
CA ASP A 27 9.14 3.38 12.41
C ASP A 27 8.36 4.46 13.15
N TRP A 28 8.44 5.72 12.69
CA TRP A 28 7.54 6.78 13.14
C TRP A 28 6.08 6.49 12.78
N THR A 29 5.81 6.08 11.54
CA THR A 29 4.45 5.78 11.06
C THR A 29 3.81 4.65 11.86
N VAL A 30 4.55 3.56 12.12
CA VAL A 30 4.04 2.42 12.90
C VAL A 30 3.64 2.85 14.31
N ARG A 31 4.48 3.64 15.00
CA ARG A 31 4.16 4.14 16.35
C ARG A 31 2.96 5.09 16.33
N TYR A 32 2.91 6.00 15.36
CA TYR A 32 1.77 6.90 15.21
C TYR A 32 0.47 6.13 14.94
N GLU A 33 0.51 5.09 14.10
CA GLU A 33 -0.62 4.21 13.86
C GLU A 33 -1.06 3.50 15.15
N GLU A 34 -0.14 2.98 15.97
CA GLU A 34 -0.50 2.35 17.25
C GLU A 34 -1.21 3.33 18.22
N GLU A 35 -0.80 4.59 18.23
CA GLU A 35 -1.36 5.62 19.12
C GLU A 35 -2.73 6.13 18.67
N VAL A 36 -2.90 6.34 17.36
CA VAL A 36 -4.04 7.08 16.79
C VAL A 36 -5.04 6.18 16.10
N CYS A 37 -4.63 5.03 15.57
CA CYS A 37 -5.50 4.10 14.84
C CYS A 37 -6.34 3.28 15.84
N LYS A 38 -7.26 3.96 16.51
CA LYS A 38 -8.18 3.37 17.49
C LYS A 38 -9.54 3.04 16.86
N PRO A 39 -10.18 1.96 17.35
CA PRO A 39 -11.54 1.60 16.97
C PRO A 39 -12.56 2.71 17.27
N VAL A 40 -13.15 3.30 16.23
CA VAL A 40 -14.24 4.28 16.34
C VAL A 40 -15.47 3.77 15.57
N ALA A 41 -16.66 3.86 16.17
CA ALA A 41 -17.90 3.34 15.55
C ALA A 41 -18.22 4.00 14.20
N THR A 42 -17.87 5.27 14.02
CA THR A 42 -18.06 6.00 12.77
C THR A 42 -17.23 5.43 11.62
N ASN A 43 -16.01 4.93 11.89
CA ASN A 43 -15.14 4.35 10.86
C ASN A 43 -15.71 3.05 10.29
N ASP A 44 -16.35 2.23 11.13
CA ASP A 44 -17.04 1.00 10.70
C ASP A 44 -18.15 1.30 9.69
N GLN A 45 -18.98 2.32 9.96
CA GLN A 45 -20.05 2.72 9.06
C GLN A 45 -19.50 3.14 7.68
N TYR A 46 -18.45 3.97 7.66
CA TYR A 46 -17.83 4.41 6.40
C TYR A 46 -17.25 3.26 5.60
N LEU A 47 -16.51 2.36 6.27
CA LEU A 47 -15.91 1.19 5.62
C LEU A 47 -16.96 0.26 5.04
N ARG A 48 -18.03 -0.01 5.80
CA ARG A 48 -19.11 -0.86 5.32
C ARG A 48 -19.73 -0.28 4.04
N VAL A 49 -20.07 1.01 4.03
CA VAL A 49 -20.64 1.66 2.84
C VAL A 49 -19.65 1.64 1.68
N TYR A 50 -18.38 1.94 1.91
CA TYR A 50 -17.36 1.95 0.88
C TYR A 50 -17.12 0.56 0.27
N VAL A 51 -16.92 -0.46 1.12
CA VAL A 51 -16.68 -1.85 0.70
C VAL A 51 -17.94 -2.41 0.03
N ASP A 52 -19.12 -2.21 0.60
CA ASP A 52 -20.38 -2.71 0.03
C ASP A 52 -20.69 -2.01 -1.30
N SER A 53 -20.36 -0.73 -1.44
CA SER A 53 -20.46 0.00 -2.72
C SER A 53 -19.50 -0.58 -3.77
N ALA A 54 -18.22 -0.76 -3.41
CA ALA A 54 -17.21 -1.32 -4.31
C ALA A 54 -17.54 -2.76 -4.75
N LEU A 55 -18.20 -3.54 -3.90
CA LEU A 55 -18.55 -4.93 -4.14
C LEU A 55 -20.00 -5.11 -4.64
N SER A 56 -20.78 -4.04 -4.76
CA SER A 56 -22.22 -4.07 -5.08
C SER A 56 -22.53 -4.74 -6.43
N SER A 57 -21.61 -4.69 -7.37
CA SER A 57 -21.75 -5.32 -8.70
C SER A 57 -21.43 -6.83 -8.70
N LEU A 58 -20.85 -7.37 -7.63
CA LEU A 58 -20.39 -8.75 -7.58
C LEU A 58 -21.42 -9.69 -6.94
N PRO A 59 -21.46 -10.98 -7.36
CA PRO A 59 -22.25 -12.00 -6.68
C PRO A 59 -21.73 -12.27 -5.26
N SER A 60 -22.63 -12.72 -4.37
CA SER A 60 -22.41 -12.82 -2.92
C SER A 60 -21.16 -13.60 -2.51
N PHE A 61 -20.84 -14.70 -3.18
CA PHE A 61 -19.65 -15.51 -2.88
C PHE A 61 -18.34 -14.76 -3.17
N LEU A 62 -18.29 -13.95 -4.24
CA LEU A 62 -17.12 -13.12 -4.57
C LEU A 62 -16.98 -11.96 -3.59
N ARG A 63 -18.09 -11.36 -3.16
CA ARG A 63 -18.06 -10.30 -2.14
C ARG A 63 -17.37 -10.79 -0.87
N THR A 64 -17.74 -11.98 -0.39
CA THR A 64 -17.14 -12.59 0.81
C THR A 64 -15.65 -12.89 0.60
N ALA A 65 -15.27 -13.49 -0.53
CA ALA A 65 -13.87 -13.80 -0.83
C ALA A 65 -12.98 -12.53 -0.91
N LEU A 66 -13.46 -11.47 -1.57
CA LEU A 66 -12.76 -10.20 -1.67
C LEU A 66 -12.66 -9.51 -0.32
N ARG A 67 -13.71 -9.53 0.49
CA ARG A 67 -13.68 -8.95 1.84
C ARG A 67 -12.63 -9.63 2.72
N ASN A 68 -12.53 -10.96 2.65
CA ASN A 68 -11.50 -11.73 3.35
C ASN A 68 -10.09 -11.47 2.80
N SER A 69 -9.95 -11.25 1.49
CA SER A 69 -8.66 -10.86 0.86
C SER A 69 -8.23 -9.45 1.25
N LEU A 70 -9.16 -8.49 1.31
CA LEU A 70 -8.89 -7.14 1.79
C LEU A 70 -8.46 -7.16 3.26
N GLY A 71 -9.10 -8.01 4.06
CA GLY A 71 -8.59 -8.36 5.38
C GLY A 71 -7.15 -8.81 5.30
N ALA A 72 -6.84 -9.85 4.51
CA ALA A 72 -5.48 -10.39 4.32
C ALA A 72 -4.39 -9.32 4.10
N ASP A 73 -4.67 -8.34 3.23
CA ASP A 73 -3.71 -7.32 2.83
C ASP A 73 -3.60 -6.13 3.82
N LEU A 74 -4.63 -5.89 4.65
CA LEU A 74 -4.57 -4.85 5.68
C LEU A 74 -3.67 -5.29 6.84
N GLY A 75 -2.75 -4.41 7.24
CA GLY A 75 -1.86 -4.61 8.40
C GLY A 75 -2.64 -4.77 9.71
N GLY A 76 -2.05 -5.48 10.68
CA GLY A 76 -2.72 -5.86 11.93
C GLY A 76 -3.31 -4.68 12.71
N ILE A 77 -2.58 -3.55 12.79
CA ILE A 77 -3.04 -2.33 13.48
C ILE A 77 -4.24 -1.72 12.74
N VAL A 78 -4.19 -1.65 11.42
CA VAL A 78 -5.29 -1.13 10.60
C VAL A 78 -6.53 -2.01 10.77
N ARG A 79 -6.40 -3.35 10.79
CA ARG A 79 -7.55 -4.24 11.05
C ARG A 79 -8.20 -3.97 12.42
N LEU A 80 -7.39 -3.76 13.46
CA LEU A 80 -7.87 -3.47 14.82
C LEU A 80 -8.53 -2.08 14.91
N SER A 81 -7.96 -1.08 14.24
CA SER A 81 -8.45 0.30 14.22
C SER A 81 -9.79 0.48 13.53
N LEU A 82 -10.08 -0.36 12.55
CA LEU A 82 -11.24 -0.20 11.70
C LEU A 82 -12.52 -0.71 12.37
N ASN A 83 -12.44 -1.20 13.61
CA ASN A 83 -13.54 -1.88 14.30
C ASN A 83 -14.17 -2.94 13.38
N ALA A 84 -13.32 -3.54 12.54
CA ALA A 84 -13.80 -4.14 11.33
C ALA A 84 -14.76 -5.27 11.73
N PRO A 85 -15.99 -5.28 11.16
CA PRO A 85 -16.99 -6.25 11.57
C PRO A 85 -16.42 -7.66 11.33
N PRO A 86 -16.87 -8.71 12.05
CA PRO A 86 -16.35 -10.09 11.98
C PRO A 86 -16.09 -10.63 10.55
N SER A 87 -16.72 -10.02 9.55
CA SER A 87 -16.42 -10.09 8.13
C SER A 87 -15.01 -9.65 7.62
N LEU A 88 -14.12 -9.13 8.46
CA LEU A 88 -12.72 -8.78 8.14
C LEU A 88 -11.73 -9.57 9.01
N GLU A 89 -12.21 -10.66 9.60
CA GLU A 89 -11.40 -11.65 10.30
C GLU A 89 -10.21 -12.07 9.44
N SER A 90 -9.10 -12.38 10.12
CA SER A 90 -7.91 -12.87 9.43
C SER A 90 -8.32 -14.03 8.53
N PRO A 91 -8.02 -13.98 7.22
CA PRO A 91 -8.36 -15.06 6.32
C PRO A 91 -7.85 -16.36 6.95
N GLY A 92 -8.76 -17.33 7.08
CA GLY A 92 -8.39 -18.63 7.65
C GLY A 92 -7.13 -19.17 6.98
N LEU A 93 -6.35 -19.95 7.72
CA LEU A 93 -5.09 -20.55 7.26
C LEU A 93 -5.11 -21.05 5.79
N PRO A 94 -6.17 -21.72 5.29
CA PRO A 94 -6.21 -22.15 3.89
C PRO A 94 -6.24 -20.99 2.89
N LEU A 95 -7.03 -19.94 3.15
CA LEU A 95 -7.17 -18.80 2.24
C LEU A 95 -5.90 -17.95 2.22
N SER A 96 -5.29 -17.69 3.39
CA SER A 96 -4.02 -16.96 3.46
C SER A 96 -2.89 -17.68 2.73
N THR A 97 -2.82 -19.01 2.89
CA THR A 97 -1.84 -19.85 2.18
C THR A 97 -2.08 -19.84 0.68
N PHE A 98 -3.33 -19.92 0.22
CA PHE A 98 -3.69 -19.83 -1.19
C PHE A 98 -3.28 -18.47 -1.79
N LEU A 99 -3.60 -17.36 -1.11
CA LEU A 99 -3.24 -16.01 -1.56
C LEU A 99 -1.71 -15.85 -1.61
N ALA A 100 -0.99 -16.34 -0.60
CA ALA A 100 0.46 -16.32 -0.58
C ALA A 100 1.06 -17.14 -1.74
N LEU A 101 0.49 -18.32 -2.02
CA LEU A 101 0.89 -19.17 -3.13
C LEU A 101 0.70 -18.46 -4.47
N VAL A 102 -0.50 -17.93 -4.75
CA VAL A 102 -0.79 -17.18 -5.98
C VAL A 102 0.16 -15.99 -6.14
N ARG A 103 0.40 -15.24 -5.06
CA ARG A 103 1.32 -14.09 -5.08
C ARG A 103 2.75 -14.51 -5.39
N ASN A 104 3.23 -15.60 -4.79
CA ASN A 104 4.58 -16.11 -5.03
C ASN A 104 4.73 -16.73 -6.42
N LEU A 105 3.73 -17.47 -6.91
CA LEU A 105 3.68 -17.97 -8.28
C LEU A 105 3.72 -16.82 -9.29
N ARG A 106 2.95 -15.76 -9.05
CA ARG A 106 3.00 -14.55 -9.88
C ARG A 106 4.38 -13.91 -9.87
N LYS A 107 5.01 -13.76 -8.69
CA LYS A 107 6.39 -13.23 -8.59
C LYS A 107 7.37 -14.11 -9.36
N LEU A 108 7.27 -15.43 -9.23
CA LEU A 108 8.12 -16.38 -9.93
C LEU A 108 7.94 -16.26 -11.45
N GLY A 109 6.70 -16.24 -11.92
CA GLY A 109 6.38 -16.07 -13.34
C GLY A 109 6.90 -14.73 -13.87
N LEU A 110 6.66 -13.63 -13.16
CA LEU A 110 7.16 -12.30 -13.57
C LEU A 110 8.68 -12.17 -13.49
N ARG A 111 9.36 -12.96 -12.65
CA ARG A 111 10.82 -12.92 -12.51
C ARG A 111 11.54 -13.80 -13.54
N HIS A 112 10.94 -14.95 -13.89
CA HIS A 112 11.63 -15.98 -14.67
C HIS A 112 10.98 -16.31 -16.02
N LEU A 113 9.68 -16.06 -16.20
CA LEU A 113 8.95 -16.38 -17.42
C LEU A 113 8.53 -15.14 -18.20
N ALA A 114 8.46 -13.98 -17.55
CA ALA A 114 8.23 -12.72 -18.26
C ALA A 114 9.52 -12.27 -18.96
N LEU A 115 9.37 -11.94 -20.23
CA LEU A 115 10.42 -11.29 -21.01
C LEU A 115 10.76 -9.92 -20.39
N PRO A 116 12.02 -9.47 -20.50
CA PRO A 116 12.38 -8.09 -20.18
C PRO A 116 11.42 -7.15 -20.91
N ARG A 117 10.87 -6.19 -20.17
CA ARG A 117 9.90 -5.25 -20.73
C ARG A 117 10.58 -4.48 -21.88
N PRO A 118 10.06 -4.53 -23.12
CA PRO A 118 10.68 -3.82 -24.23
C PRO A 118 10.59 -2.31 -24.01
N ASP A 119 11.59 -1.56 -24.49
CA ASP A 119 11.71 -0.11 -24.26
C ASP A 119 10.50 0.68 -24.72
N SER A 120 9.79 0.21 -25.76
CA SER A 120 8.54 0.80 -26.25
C SER A 120 7.38 0.74 -25.25
N SER A 121 7.43 -0.21 -24.31
CA SER A 121 6.43 -0.39 -23.25
C SER A 121 6.94 0.02 -21.87
N ALA A 122 8.21 0.41 -21.76
CA ALA A 122 8.81 0.85 -20.51
C ALA A 122 8.12 2.14 -20.03
N VAL A 123 7.66 2.13 -18.78
CA VAL A 123 7.11 3.33 -18.15
C VAL A 123 8.29 4.14 -17.63
N LYS A 124 8.73 5.11 -18.43
CA LYS A 124 9.75 6.10 -18.04
C LYS A 124 9.06 7.18 -17.21
N ILE A 125 9.21 7.10 -15.89
CA ILE A 125 8.65 8.09 -14.94
C ILE A 125 9.56 9.32 -14.86
N VAL A 126 10.85 9.13 -15.12
CA VAL A 126 11.87 10.18 -15.15
C VAL A 126 12.35 10.33 -16.59
N ASP A 127 12.50 11.57 -17.04
CA ASP A 127 13.07 11.85 -18.36
C ASP A 127 14.53 11.38 -18.42
N GLU A 128 14.97 10.90 -19.58
CA GLU A 128 16.35 10.42 -19.76
C GLU A 128 17.36 11.56 -19.90
N ALA A 129 16.89 12.73 -20.33
CA ALA A 129 17.70 13.92 -20.53
C ALA A 129 17.42 14.96 -19.44
N LEU A 130 18.47 15.69 -19.07
CA LEU A 130 18.37 16.84 -18.17
C LEU A 130 17.53 17.95 -18.83
N ASN A 131 16.68 18.58 -18.03
CA ASN A 131 16.00 19.80 -18.46
C ASN A 131 17.06 20.89 -18.70
N PRO A 132 17.14 21.50 -19.91
CA PRO A 132 18.18 22.48 -20.24
C PRO A 132 18.12 23.74 -19.38
N GLU A 133 16.96 24.09 -18.84
CA GLU A 133 16.77 25.31 -18.04
C GLU A 133 17.11 25.08 -16.56
N THR A 134 16.59 23.99 -15.98
CA THR A 134 16.74 23.72 -14.54
C THR A 134 17.94 22.85 -14.21
N LYS A 135 18.55 22.18 -15.21
CA LYS A 135 19.59 21.15 -15.02
C LYS A 135 19.17 20.05 -14.06
N LEU A 136 17.86 19.77 -13.96
CA LEU A 136 17.29 18.70 -13.17
C LEU A 136 16.51 17.74 -14.06
N TYR A 137 16.33 16.51 -13.59
CA TYR A 137 15.47 15.53 -14.26
C TYR A 137 14.00 15.82 -13.95
N ASN A 138 13.17 15.86 -14.99
CA ASN A 138 11.74 16.04 -14.84
C ASN A 138 11.04 14.68 -14.63
N PHE A 139 9.95 14.70 -13.87
CA PHE A 139 9.07 13.54 -13.72
C PHE A 139 7.88 13.66 -14.67
N GLY A 140 7.74 12.71 -15.59
CA GLY A 140 6.60 12.61 -16.48
C GLY A 140 5.36 12.16 -15.71
N ARG A 141 4.44 13.09 -15.39
CA ARG A 141 3.10 12.71 -14.93
C ARG A 141 2.32 12.14 -16.10
N LYS A 142 2.17 10.82 -16.16
CA LYS A 142 1.09 10.21 -16.95
C LYS A 142 -0.19 10.35 -16.13
N SER A 143 -1.07 11.27 -16.51
CA SER A 143 -2.45 11.26 -16.01
C SER A 143 -3.12 9.97 -16.49
N LEU A 144 -3.82 9.30 -15.56
CA LEU A 144 -4.68 8.15 -15.86
C LEU A 144 -5.88 8.57 -16.70
#